data_AF-A0A5J4TYV1-F1
#
_entry.id   AF-A0A5J4TYV1-F1
#
_cell.length_a   1.000
_cell.length_b   1.000
_cell.length_c   1.000
_cell.angle_alpha   90.00
_cell.angle_beta   90.00
_cell.angle_gamma   90.00
#
_symmetry.space_group_name_H-M   'P 1'
#
loop_
_entity.id
_entity.type
_entity.pdbx_description
1 polymer ?
#
loop_
_entity_poly.entity_id
_entity_poly.type
_entity_poly.pdbx_seq_one_letter_code
_entity_poly.pdbx_strand_id
1 'polypeptide(L)'
;GYIDNQWLVGTSSSDAYNPLGFTIGKAGQENQADRGLMISADGNTLTFNGQIIAGTGATSGASNGSVNYSAGNPILWGVNSAGTEGGFYSDGPKVYWRAKPVTLGAVPP
;
A
#
# COMPACT_ATOMS: atom_id res chain seq x y z
N GLY A 1 20.73 27.54 7.90
CA GLY A 1 21.78 26.75 7.24
C GLY A 1 21.59 25.30 7.61
N TYR A 2 21.99 24.37 6.76
CA TYR A 2 21.90 22.94 7.05
C TYR A 2 23.23 22.24 6.75
N ILE A 3 23.46 21.09 7.37
CA ILE A 3 24.59 20.22 7.06
C ILE A 3 24.17 19.35 5.86
N ASP A 4 24.99 19.35 4.80
CA ASP A 4 24.71 18.55 3.61
C ASP A 4 24.53 17.06 3.96
N ASN A 5 23.54 16.43 3.33
CA ASN A 5 23.11 15.04 3.56
C ASN A 5 22.69 14.66 4.99
N GLN A 6 22.46 15.62 5.88
CA GLN A 6 21.85 15.35 7.18
C GLN A 6 20.38 14.94 7.04
N TRP A 7 19.96 13.93 7.79
CA TRP A 7 18.55 13.57 7.94
C TRP A 7 17.86 14.45 8.98
N LEU A 8 16.64 14.87 8.67
CA LEU A 8 15.78 15.64 9.54
C LEU A 8 14.45 14.90 9.77
N VAL A 9 13.87 15.14 10.93
CA VAL A 9 12.53 14.70 11.31
C VAL A 9 11.78 15.91 11.84
N GLY A 10 10.59 16.18 11.34
CA GLY A 10 9.82 17.33 11.79
C GLY A 10 8.51 17.52 11.04
N THR A 11 7.99 18.74 11.11
CA THR A 11 6.87 19.18 10.28
C THR A 11 7.37 20.01 9.11
N SER A 12 6.69 19.98 7.97
CA SER A 12 7.08 20.85 6.86
C SER A 12 6.93 22.31 7.28
N SER A 13 7.92 23.14 6.92
CA SER A 13 7.90 24.59 7.23
C SER A 13 7.04 25.39 6.25
N SER A 14 6.49 24.74 5.22
CA SER A 14 5.76 25.36 4.13
C SER A 14 4.34 24.82 4.05
N ASP A 15 3.38 25.74 4.04
CA ASP A 15 1.96 25.42 3.92
C ASP A 15 1.57 24.84 2.55
N ALA A 16 2.48 24.87 1.57
CA ALA A 16 2.18 24.51 0.18
C ALA A 16 2.20 23.00 -0.08
N TYR A 17 2.94 22.20 0.69
CA TYR A 17 3.21 20.81 0.35
C TYR A 17 2.77 19.78 1.39
N ASN A 18 2.94 20.08 2.68
CA ASN A 18 2.42 19.22 3.76
C ASN A 18 2.14 20.05 5.03
N PRO A 19 1.19 21.01 4.98
CA PRO A 19 0.93 21.93 6.08
C PRO A 19 0.66 21.16 7.36
N LEU A 20 1.50 21.34 8.40
CA LEU A 20 1.37 20.66 9.70
C LEU A 20 1.50 19.11 9.66
N GLY A 21 1.87 18.51 8.53
CA GLY A 21 2.11 17.07 8.44
C GLY A 21 3.52 16.66 8.88
N PHE A 22 3.74 15.36 9.05
CA PHE A 22 5.02 14.78 9.47
C PHE A 22 5.91 14.49 8.26
N THR A 23 7.20 14.82 8.35
CA THR A 23 8.20 14.56 7.30
C THR A 23 9.51 14.00 7.86
N ILE A 24 10.11 13.08 7.10
CA ILE A 24 11.50 12.64 7.25
C ILE A 24 12.19 12.81 5.91
N GLY A 25 13.23 13.64 5.84
CA GLY A 25 13.91 13.95 4.59
C GLY A 25 15.34 14.44 4.80
N LYS A 26 16.09 14.64 3.70
CA LYS A 26 17.40 15.28 3.80
C LYS A 26 17.22 16.79 3.98
N ALA A 27 18.15 17.39 4.70
CA ALA A 27 18.13 18.82 4.90
C ALA A 27 18.22 19.59 3.56
N GLY A 28 17.45 20.67 3.44
CA GLY A 28 17.23 21.41 2.20
C GLY A 28 16.13 20.84 1.27
N GLN A 29 15.51 19.71 1.62
CA GLN A 29 14.43 19.08 0.84
C GLN A 29 13.07 19.12 1.55
N GLU A 30 12.97 19.77 2.71
CA GLU A 30 11.82 19.72 3.62
C GLU A 30 10.55 20.35 3.01
N ASN A 31 10.73 21.21 2.00
CA ASN A 31 9.66 21.88 1.28
C ASN A 31 9.53 21.39 -0.17
N GLN A 32 9.90 20.13 -0.45
CA GLN A 32 9.72 19.50 -1.76
C GLN A 32 8.72 18.36 -1.64
N ALA A 33 7.56 18.45 -2.32
CA ALA A 33 6.50 17.44 -2.27
C ALA A 33 6.97 16.01 -2.59
N ASP A 34 8.01 15.88 -3.43
CA ASP A 34 8.47 14.60 -3.96
C ASP A 34 9.75 14.09 -3.30
N ARG A 35 10.03 14.47 -2.04
CA ARG A 35 11.21 14.04 -1.29
C ARG A 35 10.89 13.50 0.10
N GLY A 36 11.56 12.41 0.46
CA GLY A 36 11.48 11.84 1.80
C GLY A 36 10.19 11.07 2.06
N LEU A 37 9.95 10.75 3.32
CA LEU A 37 8.73 10.11 3.83
C LEU A 37 7.79 11.19 4.37
N MET A 38 6.53 11.19 3.96
CA MET A 38 5.54 12.16 4.44
C MET A 38 4.25 11.48 4.91
N ILE A 39 3.71 11.95 6.03
CA ILE A 39 2.33 11.67 6.46
C ILE A 39 1.56 12.99 6.32
N SER A 40 0.42 12.95 5.64
CA SER A 40 -0.46 14.10 5.47
C SER A 40 -0.97 14.63 6.82
N ALA A 41 -1.35 15.91 6.85
CA ALA A 41 -1.85 16.58 8.06
C ALA A 41 -3.05 15.87 8.71
N ASP A 42 -3.91 15.27 7.90
CA ASP A 42 -5.09 14.50 8.33
C ASP A 42 -4.76 13.05 8.73
N GLY A 43 -3.51 12.62 8.57
CA GLY A 43 -3.04 11.26 8.89
C GLY A 43 -3.47 10.19 7.89
N ASN A 44 -4.16 10.55 6.81
CA ASN A 44 -4.77 9.56 5.91
C ASN A 44 -3.88 9.10 4.76
N THR A 45 -2.81 9.84 4.43
CA THR A 45 -1.94 9.53 3.28
C THR A 45 -0.49 9.44 3.73
N LEU A 46 0.18 8.36 3.34
CA LEU A 46 1.61 8.12 3.49
C LEU A 46 2.28 8.08 2.11
N THR A 47 3.29 8.92 1.90
CA THR A 47 4.06 8.97 0.64
C THR A 47 5.56 8.80 0.86
N PHE A 48 6.26 8.30 -0.15
CA PHE A 48 7.72 8.30 -0.22
C PHE A 48 8.19 8.80 -1.58
N ASN A 49 8.96 9.88 -1.58
CA ASN A 49 9.44 10.57 -2.79
C ASN A 49 8.31 10.81 -3.82
N GLY A 50 7.17 11.34 -3.36
CA GLY A 50 6.00 11.64 -4.21
C GLY A 50 5.08 10.44 -4.49
N GLN A 51 5.51 9.22 -4.19
CA GLN A 51 4.72 8.01 -4.45
C GLN A 51 3.87 7.66 -3.24
N ILE A 52 2.55 7.46 -3.44
CA ILE A 52 1.65 7.03 -2.37
C ILE A 52 1.91 5.56 -2.04
N ILE A 53 2.24 5.29 -0.78
CA ILE A 53 2.46 3.94 -0.24
C ILE A 53 1.18 3.43 0.45
N ALA A 54 0.46 4.31 1.13
CA ALA A 54 -0.81 3.99 1.75
C ALA A 54 -1.72 5.22 1.80
N GLY A 55 -3.01 5.02 1.58
CA GLY A 55 -4.01 6.05 1.83
C GLY A 55 -5.39 5.66 1.32
N THR A 56 -6.42 6.35 1.84
CA THR A 56 -7.81 6.11 1.46
C THR A 56 -8.00 6.34 -0.04
N GLY A 57 -8.41 5.30 -0.78
CA GLY A 57 -8.61 5.39 -2.23
C GLY A 57 -7.33 5.42 -3.07
N ALA A 58 -6.15 5.27 -2.47
CA ALA A 58 -4.90 5.24 -3.20
C ALA A 58 -4.68 3.87 -3.85
N THR A 59 -4.42 3.87 -5.17
CA THR A 59 -3.91 2.68 -5.86
C THR A 59 -2.40 2.69 -5.70
N SER A 60 -1.88 2.02 -4.66
CA SER A 60 -0.43 1.88 -4.51
C SER A 60 0.13 1.12 -5.72
N GLY A 61 1.26 1.55 -6.28
CA GLY A 61 1.97 0.83 -7.35
C GLY A 61 2.52 -0.55 -6.93
N ALA A 62 2.31 -0.96 -5.68
CA ALA A 62 2.66 -2.29 -5.18
C ALA A 62 1.68 -3.33 -5.73
N SER A 63 2.00 -3.87 -6.91
CA SER A 63 1.24 -4.94 -7.56
C SER A 63 1.29 -6.29 -6.81
N ASN A 64 2.04 -6.39 -5.71
CA ASN A 64 2.39 -7.66 -5.07
C ASN A 64 2.44 -7.58 -3.53
N GLY A 65 1.41 -7.00 -2.92
CA GLY A 65 1.26 -6.91 -1.47
C GLY A 65 0.67 -5.58 -1.05
N SER A 66 -0.63 -5.40 -1.27
CA SER A 66 -1.33 -4.19 -0.86
C SER A 66 -1.35 -4.09 0.66
N VAL A 67 -0.88 -2.95 1.19
CA VAL A 67 -1.06 -2.59 2.59
C VAL A 67 -2.56 -2.62 2.91
N ASN A 68 -2.96 -3.56 3.77
CA ASN A 68 -4.34 -3.72 4.20
C ASN A 68 -4.68 -2.60 5.19
N TYR A 69 -5.36 -1.55 4.73
CA TYR A 69 -6.10 -0.68 5.63
C TYR A 69 -7.60 -0.88 5.41
N SER A 70 -8.30 -1.30 6.46
CA SER A 70 -9.74 -1.11 6.55
C SER A 70 -10.19 -1.15 8.01
N ALA A 71 -10.31 0.03 8.62
CA ALA A 71 -11.23 0.17 9.74
C ALA A 71 -12.65 -0.05 9.20
N GLY A 72 -13.21 -1.25 9.40
CA GLY A 72 -14.62 -1.56 9.11
C GLY A 72 -14.96 -2.30 7.81
N ASN A 73 -13.98 -2.71 6.97
CA ASN A 73 -14.25 -3.56 5.80
C ASN A 73 -13.48 -4.89 5.88
N PRO A 74 -14.12 -6.03 5.53
CA PRO A 74 -13.49 -7.34 5.56
C PRO A 74 -12.33 -7.41 4.56
N ILE A 75 -11.25 -8.02 5.02
CA ILE A 75 -9.97 -8.27 4.35
C ILE A 75 -10.17 -8.57 2.85
N LEU A 76 -9.79 -7.63 1.99
CA LEU A 76 -9.78 -7.84 0.55
C LEU A 76 -8.49 -8.59 0.18
N TRP A 77 -8.54 -9.93 0.22
CA TRP A 77 -7.39 -10.75 -0.18
C TRP A 77 -7.24 -10.75 -1.70
N GLY A 78 -6.27 -9.97 -2.17
CA GLY A 78 -5.50 -10.24 -3.39
C GLY A 78 -6.18 -9.90 -4.73
N VAL A 79 -5.38 -9.33 -5.62
CA VAL A 79 -5.62 -9.30 -7.07
C VAL A 79 -5.84 -10.73 -7.58
N ASN A 80 -6.71 -10.91 -8.57
CA ASN A 80 -6.99 -12.19 -9.24
C ASN A 80 -5.70 -13.01 -9.46
N SER A 81 -5.54 -14.11 -8.72
CA SER A 81 -4.38 -15.00 -8.88
C SER A 81 -4.62 -15.96 -10.04
N ALA A 82 -3.95 -15.70 -11.17
CA ALA A 82 -3.91 -16.58 -12.33
C ALA A 82 -2.93 -17.77 -12.16
N GLY A 83 -2.24 -17.86 -11.01
CA GLY A 83 -1.26 -18.92 -10.71
C GLY A 83 -1.86 -20.32 -10.67
N THR A 84 -1.01 -21.35 -10.70
CA THR A 84 -1.42 -22.76 -10.62
C THR A 84 -1.37 -23.34 -9.21
N GLU A 85 -0.95 -22.54 -8.24
CA GLU A 85 -0.89 -22.91 -6.83
C GLU A 85 -2.31 -22.93 -6.22
N GLY A 86 -2.57 -23.90 -5.33
CA GLY A 86 -3.85 -23.98 -4.63
C GLY A 86 -4.08 -22.76 -3.75
N GLY A 87 -5.29 -22.19 -3.79
CA GLY A 87 -5.61 -20.98 -3.04
C GLY A 87 -7.07 -20.56 -3.21
N PHE A 88 -7.48 -19.59 -2.39
CA PHE A 88 -8.78 -18.94 -2.50
C PHE A 88 -8.74 -17.80 -3.53
N TYR A 89 -9.83 -17.56 -4.25
CA TYR A 89 -10.06 -16.35 -5.05
C TYR A 89 -11.50 -15.86 -4.86
N SER A 90 -11.78 -14.59 -5.18
CA SER A 90 -13.13 -14.02 -5.14
C SER A 90 -13.55 -13.40 -6.48
N ASP A 91 -14.86 -13.38 -6.75
CA ASP A 91 -15.48 -12.65 -7.87
C ASP A 91 -16.24 -11.39 -7.39
N GLY A 92 -15.87 -10.91 -6.20
CA GLY A 92 -16.58 -9.88 -5.46
C GLY A 92 -17.48 -10.50 -4.37
N PRO A 93 -18.69 -11.00 -4.69
CA PRO A 93 -19.62 -11.51 -3.67
C PRO A 93 -19.27 -12.89 -3.09
N LYS A 94 -18.53 -13.73 -3.83
CA LYS A 94 -18.26 -15.12 -3.42
C LYS A 94 -16.77 -15.38 -3.31
N VAL A 95 -16.41 -16.27 -2.39
CA VAL A 95 -15.06 -16.82 -2.24
C VAL A 95 -15.07 -18.27 -2.70
N TYR A 96 -14.13 -18.63 -3.55
CA TYR A 96 -13.97 -19.95 -4.14
C TYR A 96 -12.63 -20.55 -3.72
N TRP A 97 -12.59 -21.88 -3.56
CA TRP A 97 -11.35 -22.62 -3.39
C TRP A 97 -10.93 -23.25 -4.72
N ARG A 98 -9.74 -22.92 -5.24
CA ARG A 98 -9.16 -23.64 -6.39
C ARG A 98 -8.52 -24.93 -5.89
N ALA A 99 -9.31 -26.01 -5.91
CA ALA A 99 -8.79 -27.36 -5.75
C ALA A 99 -8.26 -27.89 -7.10
N LYS A 100 -7.21 -28.70 -7.05
CA LYS A 100 -6.83 -29.53 -8.20
C LYS A 100 -7.91 -30.60 -8.43
N PRO A 101 -8.27 -30.93 -9.68
CA PRO A 101 -9.18 -32.05 -9.96
C PRO A 101 -8.62 -33.35 -9.36
N VAL A 102 -9.47 -34.12 -8.68
CA VAL A 102 -9.15 -35.48 -8.24
C VAL A 102 -9.82 -36.46 -9.19
N THR A 103 -9.04 -37.28 -9.88
CA THR A 103 -9.57 -38.37 -10.71
C THR A 103 -9.99 -39.52 -9.82
N LEU A 104 -11.28 -39.86 -9.83
CA LEU A 104 -11.80 -41.07 -9.20
C LEU A 104 -11.83 -42.19 -10.25
N GLY A 105 -11.23 -43.33 -9.94
CA GLY A 105 -11.32 -44.52 -10.79
C GLY A 105 -12.74 -45.08 -10.76
N ALA A 106 -13.26 -45.50 -11.91
CA ALA A 106 -14.51 -46.26 -11.95
C ALA A 106 -14.25 -47.68 -11.46
N VAL A 107 -15.06 -48.16 -10.51
CA VAL A 107 -15.10 -49.58 -10.14
C VAL A 107 -16.15 -50.24 -11.05
N PRO A 108 -15.77 -51.22 -11.89
CA PRO A 108 -16.73 -51.97 -12.69
C PRO A 108 -17.72 -52.74 -11.80
N PRO A 109 -18.99 -52.93 -12.23
CA PRO A 109 -20.00 -53.67 -11.48
C PRO A 109 -19.66 -55.15 -11.29
#